data_AF-A0A356F8H0-F1
#
_entry.id   AF-A0A356F8H0-F1
#
_cell.length_a   1.000
_cell.length_b   1.000
_cell.length_c   1.000
_cell.angle_alpha   90.00
_cell.angle_beta   90.00
_cell.angle_gamma   90.00
#
_symmetry.space_group_name_H-M   'P 1'
#
loop_
_entity.id
_entity.type
_entity.pdbx_description
1 polymer ?
#
loop_
_entity_poly.entity_id
_entity_poly.type
_entity_poly.pdbx_seq_one_letter_code
_entity_poly.pdbx_strand_id
1 'polypeptide(L)'
;MAIRDIDGTTHQVDLNENPLASVYLDDCDEDQIPDLLAIGLGIVEDLDENGTPDGCAPPPGTTAFFLRGDPNGDLTIDISDSMGIFSWLFTGGTEPPCLEAADANSSRNVDLSDGVYILQWLFASGSDPLAPFPDCAVAEATISCDRSTCP
;
A
#
# COMPACT_ATOMS: atom_id res chain seq x y z
N MET A 1 -19.13 -5.47 26.51
CA MET A 1 -20.45 -6.11 26.70
C MET A 1 -20.47 -7.32 25.78
N ALA A 2 -20.74 -8.54 26.26
CA ALA A 2 -20.65 -9.73 25.41
C ALA A 2 -21.91 -9.90 24.56
N ILE A 3 -21.75 -10.04 23.25
CA ILE A 3 -22.84 -10.40 22.34
C ILE A 3 -22.68 -11.90 22.05
N ARG A 4 -23.78 -12.64 22.14
CA ARG A 4 -23.81 -14.06 21.79
C ARG A 4 -24.31 -14.21 20.38
N ASP A 5 -23.50 -14.85 19.53
CA ASP A 5 -23.92 -15.21 18.19
C ASP A 5 -24.91 -16.37 18.21
N ILE A 6 -25.63 -16.55 17.10
CA ILE A 6 -26.67 -17.59 16.94
C ILE A 6 -26.07 -19.01 17.01
N ASP A 7 -24.77 -19.16 16.76
CA ASP A 7 -24.03 -20.43 16.88
C ASP A 7 -23.51 -20.72 18.30
N GLY A 8 -23.75 -19.82 19.26
CA GLY A 8 -23.37 -19.98 20.67
C GLY A 8 -21.94 -19.52 20.98
N THR A 9 -21.19 -19.02 20.01
CA THR A 9 -19.88 -18.41 20.23
C THR A 9 -20.06 -17.08 20.96
N THR A 10 -19.27 -16.86 22.02
CA THR A 10 -19.32 -15.62 22.79
C THR A 10 -18.12 -14.77 22.41
N HIS A 11 -18.36 -13.73 21.63
CA HIS A 11 -17.35 -12.71 21.34
C HIS A 11 -17.41 -11.63 22.43
N GLN A 12 -16.27 -11.41 23.10
CA GLN A 12 -16.09 -10.25 23.95
C GLN A 12 -15.96 -9.05 23.01
N VAL A 13 -17.03 -8.28 22.83
CA VAL A 13 -16.93 -6.97 22.21
C VAL A 13 -16.38 -6.03 23.27
N ASP A 14 -15.08 -5.77 23.19
CA ASP A 14 -14.47 -4.64 23.86
C ASP A 14 -15.08 -3.38 23.21
N LEU A 15 -15.82 -2.60 24.01
CA LEU A 15 -16.41 -1.35 23.53
C LEU A 15 -15.38 -0.23 23.39
N ASN A 16 -14.11 -0.52 23.70
CA ASN A 16 -12.96 0.33 23.43
C ASN A 16 -12.14 -0.14 22.23
N GLU A 17 -12.42 -1.34 21.70
CA GLU A 17 -11.95 -1.71 20.37
C GLU A 17 -13.08 -1.40 19.40
N ASN A 18 -13.03 -0.15 18.93
CA ASN A 18 -13.77 0.28 17.77
C ASN A 18 -13.63 -0.82 16.70
N PRO A 19 -14.72 -1.46 16.24
CA PRO A 19 -14.64 -2.46 15.19
C PRO A 19 -14.24 -1.85 13.83
N LEU A 20 -13.93 -0.54 13.80
CA LEU A 20 -13.27 0.19 12.72
C LEU A 20 -11.79 0.53 13.01
N ALA A 21 -11.23 0.17 14.17
CA ALA A 21 -9.80 0.36 14.50
C ALA A 21 -8.86 -0.59 13.74
N SER A 22 -9.41 -1.49 12.92
CA SER A 22 -8.64 -2.31 11.98
C SER A 22 -8.68 -1.78 10.54
N VAL A 23 -9.37 -0.65 10.28
CA VAL A 23 -9.08 0.14 9.08
C VAL A 23 -7.86 0.96 9.46
N TYR A 24 -6.70 0.36 9.22
CA TYR A 24 -5.43 1.03 9.00
C TYR A 24 -5.74 2.21 8.05
N LEU A 25 -6.02 3.38 8.61
CA LEU A 25 -5.96 4.58 7.83
C LEU A 25 -4.52 5.02 8.00
N ASP A 26 -3.81 5.08 6.89
CA ASP A 26 -2.42 5.54 6.82
C ASP A 26 -2.24 6.72 7.79
N ASP A 27 -1.25 6.60 8.68
CA ASP A 27 -0.92 7.55 9.74
C ASP A 27 0.60 7.68 9.72
N CYS A 28 1.07 8.46 8.75
CA CYS A 28 2.48 8.48 8.37
C CYS A 28 3.38 9.21 9.38
N ASP A 29 2.81 10.05 10.25
CA ASP A 29 3.52 10.73 11.34
C ASP A 29 3.29 10.11 12.72
N GLU A 30 2.54 8.99 12.78
CA GLU A 30 2.22 8.19 13.96
C GLU A 30 1.54 9.01 15.09
N ASP A 31 0.78 10.04 14.73
CA ASP A 31 0.14 10.94 15.69
C ASP A 31 -1.27 10.47 16.12
N GLN A 32 -1.71 9.32 15.60
CA GLN A 32 -3.02 8.70 15.81
C GLN A 32 -4.19 9.43 15.14
N ILE A 33 -3.90 10.38 14.25
CA ILE A 33 -4.85 10.99 13.33
C ILE A 33 -4.59 10.42 11.94
N PRO A 34 -5.56 9.68 11.37
CA PRO A 34 -5.51 9.27 9.97
C PRO A 34 -5.09 10.40 9.02
N ASP A 35 -4.19 10.13 8.08
CA ASP A 35 -3.69 11.06 7.06
C ASP A 35 -4.85 11.76 6.33
N LEU A 36 -5.84 10.98 5.89
CA LEU A 36 -7.03 11.51 5.21
C LEU A 36 -7.83 12.49 6.11
N LEU A 37 -7.85 12.24 7.43
CA LEU A 37 -8.48 13.14 8.39
C LEU A 37 -7.61 14.37 8.65
N ALA A 38 -6.29 14.23 8.73
CA ALA A 38 -5.34 15.34 8.89
C ALA A 38 -5.42 16.30 7.69
N ILE A 39 -5.46 15.77 6.46
CA ILE A 39 -5.66 16.54 5.22
C ILE A 39 -7.02 17.23 5.24
N GLY A 40 -8.10 16.48 5.54
CA GLY A 40 -9.47 17.02 5.56
C GLY A 40 -9.72 18.12 6.60
N LEU A 41 -8.94 18.13 7.68
CA LEU A 41 -8.97 19.14 8.73
C LEU A 41 -8.01 20.32 8.47
N GLY A 42 -7.16 20.24 7.44
CA GLY A 42 -6.13 21.24 7.13
C GLY A 42 -5.01 21.30 8.18
N ILE A 43 -4.70 20.17 8.81
CA ILE A 43 -3.61 20.03 9.80
C ILE A 43 -2.26 19.88 9.08
N VAL A 44 -2.27 19.18 7.96
CA VAL A 44 -1.13 18.93 7.07
C VAL A 44 -1.44 19.43 5.66
N GLU A 45 -0.40 19.68 4.87
CA GLU A 45 -0.52 20.05 3.45
C GLU A 45 -0.51 18.77 2.58
N ASP A 46 -1.37 18.74 1.57
CA ASP A 46 -1.38 17.79 0.45
C ASP A 46 -1.57 18.62 -0.82
N LEU A 47 -0.45 19.15 -1.35
CA LEU A 47 -0.46 20.08 -2.48
C LEU A 47 -0.68 19.39 -3.82
N ASP A 48 -0.41 18.08 -3.91
CA ASP A 48 -0.58 17.31 -5.14
C ASP A 48 -1.89 16.48 -5.19
N GLU A 49 -2.71 16.58 -4.13
CA GLU A 49 -4.03 15.96 -3.96
C GLU A 49 -3.98 14.44 -4.12
N ASN A 50 -2.88 13.81 -3.71
CA ASN A 50 -2.66 12.38 -3.87
C ASN A 50 -3.21 11.55 -2.69
N GLY A 51 -3.71 12.22 -1.63
CA GLY A 51 -4.28 11.58 -0.45
C GLY A 51 -3.27 11.19 0.63
N THR A 52 -1.99 11.48 0.42
CA THR A 52 -0.88 11.36 1.37
C THR A 52 -0.35 12.75 1.72
N PRO A 53 -0.07 13.08 2.99
CA PRO A 53 0.51 14.36 3.36
C PRO A 53 1.87 14.59 2.69
N ASP A 54 2.15 15.82 2.24
CA ASP A 54 3.41 16.18 1.57
C ASP A 54 4.65 15.92 2.45
N GLY A 55 4.49 16.02 3.76
CA GLY A 55 5.54 15.71 4.73
C GLY A 55 5.92 14.22 4.78
N CYS A 56 5.06 13.36 4.25
CA CYS A 56 5.22 11.90 4.22
C CYS A 56 5.69 11.39 2.87
N ALA A 57 5.64 12.23 1.84
CA ALA A 57 6.30 11.96 0.58
C ALA A 57 7.83 11.99 0.74
N PRO A 58 8.57 11.02 0.17
CA PRO A 58 10.02 11.09 0.06
C PRO A 58 10.47 12.38 -0.67
N PRO A 59 11.57 13.02 -0.26
CA PRO A 59 12.14 14.15 -0.99
C PRO A 59 12.40 13.79 -2.47
N PRO A 60 12.22 14.73 -3.43
CA PRO A 60 12.58 14.50 -4.83
C PRO A 60 14.05 14.07 -4.97
N GLY A 61 14.33 13.04 -5.76
CA GLY A 61 15.68 12.45 -5.86
C GLY A 61 15.95 11.34 -4.84
N THR A 62 14.95 10.92 -4.05
CA THR A 62 15.08 9.75 -3.18
C THR A 62 15.13 8.51 -4.04
N THR A 63 16.05 7.60 -3.73
CA THR A 63 16.20 6.33 -4.45
C THR A 63 16.03 5.16 -3.48
N ALA A 64 15.46 4.07 -3.97
CA ALA A 64 15.32 2.82 -3.25
C ALA A 64 15.81 1.65 -4.12
N PHE A 65 16.17 0.54 -3.48
CA PHE A 65 16.53 -0.71 -4.14
C PHE A 65 15.37 -1.70 -4.04
N PHE A 66 14.64 -1.93 -5.12
CA PHE A 66 13.39 -2.70 -5.12
C PHE A 66 13.15 -3.37 -6.49
N LEU A 67 12.10 -4.19 -6.57
CA LEU A 67 11.58 -4.80 -7.79
C LEU A 67 10.17 -4.30 -8.05
N ARG A 68 9.94 -3.56 -9.14
CA ARG A 68 8.62 -3.01 -9.48
C ARG A 68 7.68 -4.13 -9.91
N GLY A 69 6.49 -4.15 -9.32
CA GLY A 69 5.50 -5.20 -9.53
C GLY A 69 5.60 -6.37 -8.54
N ASP A 70 6.48 -6.31 -7.54
CA ASP A 70 6.61 -7.31 -6.46
C ASP A 70 6.19 -6.72 -5.08
N PRO A 71 4.90 -6.39 -4.88
CA PRO A 71 4.37 -5.90 -3.61
C PRO A 71 4.40 -6.94 -2.49
N ASN A 72 4.48 -8.24 -2.80
CA ASN A 72 4.53 -9.26 -1.77
C ASN A 72 5.97 -9.53 -1.27
N GLY A 73 6.97 -9.08 -2.04
CA GLY A 73 8.39 -9.12 -1.72
C GLY A 73 9.04 -10.49 -1.87
N ASP A 74 8.46 -11.40 -2.65
CA ASP A 74 8.97 -12.77 -2.86
C ASP A 74 9.95 -12.90 -4.04
N LEU A 75 10.26 -11.78 -4.70
CA LEU A 75 11.17 -11.65 -5.84
C LEU A 75 10.66 -12.31 -7.12
N THR A 76 9.38 -12.66 -7.19
CA THR A 76 8.74 -13.26 -8.37
C THR A 76 7.47 -12.49 -8.72
N ILE A 77 7.47 -11.84 -9.88
CA ILE A 77 6.28 -11.13 -10.35
C ILE A 77 5.28 -12.15 -10.95
N ASP A 78 4.19 -12.42 -10.23
CA ASP A 78 3.11 -13.32 -10.62
C ASP A 78 1.70 -12.82 -10.21
N ILE A 79 0.68 -13.67 -10.30
CA ILE A 79 -0.70 -13.29 -10.00
C ILE A 79 -0.91 -12.95 -8.52
N SER A 80 -0.08 -13.47 -7.62
CA SER A 80 -0.17 -13.24 -6.18
C SER A 80 0.13 -11.78 -5.83
N ASP A 81 0.90 -11.06 -6.64
CA ASP A 81 1.20 -9.64 -6.47
C ASP A 81 -0.04 -8.76 -6.64
N SER A 82 -0.78 -8.97 -7.74
CA SER A 82 -2.06 -8.30 -7.95
C SER A 82 -3.03 -8.59 -6.82
N MET A 83 -3.07 -9.84 -6.35
CA MET A 83 -3.94 -10.23 -5.24
C MET A 83 -3.49 -9.61 -3.91
N GLY A 84 -2.19 -9.43 -3.69
CA GLY A 84 -1.63 -8.72 -2.54
C GLY A 84 -2.11 -7.28 -2.48
N ILE A 85 -1.99 -6.54 -3.60
CA ILE A 85 -2.48 -5.16 -3.72
C ILE A 85 -3.99 -5.09 -3.43
N PHE A 86 -4.80 -5.92 -4.07
CA PHE A 86 -6.25 -5.91 -3.85
C PHE A 86 -6.63 -6.30 -2.42
N SER A 87 -5.90 -7.25 -1.82
CA SER A 87 -6.16 -7.68 -0.46
C SER A 87 -5.90 -6.56 0.54
N TRP A 88 -4.77 -5.87 0.40
CA TRP A 88 -4.44 -4.69 1.19
C TRP A 88 -5.51 -3.60 1.04
N LEU A 89 -5.82 -3.19 -0.19
CA LEU A 89 -6.75 -2.08 -0.46
C LEU A 89 -8.19 -2.34 -0.02
N PHE A 90 -8.70 -3.58 -0.14
CA PHE A 90 -10.14 -3.82 -0.02
C PHE A 90 -10.54 -4.80 1.09
N THR A 91 -9.60 -5.54 1.66
CA THR A 91 -9.91 -6.63 2.61
C THR A 91 -9.14 -6.57 3.92
N GLY A 92 -8.33 -5.52 4.13
CA GLY A 92 -7.49 -5.39 5.32
C GLY A 92 -6.30 -6.35 5.30
N GLY A 93 -5.79 -6.67 4.11
CA GLY A 93 -4.55 -7.43 3.94
C GLY A 93 -3.34 -6.64 4.45
N THR A 94 -2.20 -7.32 4.55
CA THR A 94 -0.95 -6.68 4.98
C THR A 94 -0.48 -5.65 3.96
N GLU A 95 -0.08 -4.48 4.44
CA GLU A 95 0.55 -3.42 3.64
C GLU A 95 1.81 -3.93 2.94
N PRO A 96 2.03 -3.61 1.65
CA PRO A 96 3.27 -3.95 0.96
C PRO A 96 4.50 -3.38 1.69
N PRO A 97 5.59 -4.16 1.84
CA PRO A 97 6.81 -3.68 2.50
C PRO A 97 7.54 -2.59 1.69
N CYS A 98 7.21 -2.45 0.40
CA CYS A 98 7.64 -1.35 -0.44
C CYS A 98 6.45 -0.90 -1.29
N LEU A 99 5.91 0.29 -1.00
CA LEU A 99 4.80 0.84 -1.78
C LEU A 99 5.24 1.20 -3.19
N GLU A 100 6.49 1.61 -3.39
CA GLU A 100 7.06 1.85 -4.73
C GLU A 100 7.12 0.56 -5.59
N ALA A 101 7.25 -0.61 -4.96
CA ALA A 101 7.12 -1.90 -5.66
C ALA A 101 5.66 -2.22 -6.01
N ALA A 102 4.73 -1.79 -5.16
CA ALA A 102 3.29 -1.95 -5.34
C ALA A 102 2.70 -0.97 -6.38
N ASP A 103 3.29 0.21 -6.56
CA ASP A 103 3.02 1.16 -7.66
C ASP A 103 3.60 0.61 -8.98
N ALA A 104 2.97 -0.45 -9.47
CA ALA A 104 3.41 -1.21 -10.62
C ALA A 104 3.33 -0.40 -11.92
N ASN A 105 2.39 0.55 -12.00
CA ASN A 105 2.25 1.42 -13.17
C ASN A 105 3.00 2.76 -13.04
N SER A 106 3.69 2.99 -11.92
CA SER A 106 4.50 4.18 -11.64
C SER A 106 3.68 5.49 -11.66
N SER A 107 2.43 5.43 -11.20
CA SER A 107 1.52 6.58 -11.10
C SER A 107 1.78 7.46 -9.87
N ARG A 108 2.68 7.04 -8.97
CA ARG A 108 3.02 7.66 -7.69
C ARG A 108 1.95 7.48 -6.62
N ASN A 109 1.02 6.57 -6.83
CA ASN A 109 -0.02 6.15 -5.90
C ASN A 109 -0.21 4.66 -6.04
N VAL A 110 -0.56 3.97 -4.95
CA VAL A 110 -0.90 2.55 -5.02
C VAL A 110 -2.42 2.41 -4.97
N ASP A 111 -3.03 1.98 -6.08
CA ASP A 111 -4.47 1.81 -6.20
C ASP A 111 -4.88 0.55 -7.00
N LEU A 112 -6.16 0.46 -7.37
CA LEU A 112 -6.69 -0.67 -8.13
C LEU A 112 -5.98 -0.85 -9.49
N SER A 113 -5.54 0.23 -10.10
CA SER A 113 -4.92 0.25 -11.42
C SER A 113 -3.55 -0.43 -11.43
N ASP A 114 -2.84 -0.49 -10.31
CA ASP A 114 -1.56 -1.22 -10.19
C ASP A 114 -1.74 -2.72 -10.26
N GLY A 115 -2.66 -3.26 -9.46
CA GLY A 115 -2.97 -4.69 -9.53
C GLY A 115 -3.49 -5.08 -10.91
N VAL A 116 -4.31 -4.23 -11.55
CA VAL A 116 -4.76 -4.44 -12.94
C VAL A 116 -3.60 -4.37 -13.93
N TYR A 117 -2.64 -3.47 -13.74
CA TYR A 117 -1.47 -3.34 -14.59
C TYR A 117 -0.63 -4.62 -14.60
N ILE A 118 -0.35 -5.20 -13.43
CA ILE A 118 0.35 -6.49 -13.30
C ILE A 118 -0.40 -7.60 -14.07
N LEU A 119 -1.73 -7.69 -13.91
CA LEU A 119 -2.53 -8.69 -14.64
C LEU A 119 -2.50 -8.49 -16.16
N GLN A 120 -2.48 -7.23 -16.62
CA GLN A 120 -2.38 -6.93 -18.05
C GLN A 120 -1.02 -7.36 -18.62
N TRP A 121 0.07 -7.11 -17.90
CA TRP A 121 1.39 -7.58 -18.27
C TRP A 121 1.44 -9.12 -18.32
N LEU A 122 0.96 -9.80 -17.28
CA LEU A 122 0.97 -11.27 -17.18
C LEU A 122 0.14 -11.98 -18.26
N PHE A 123 -1.05 -11.47 -18.56
CA PHE A 123 -2.06 -12.25 -19.32
C PHE A 123 -2.59 -11.56 -20.58
N ALA A 124 -2.38 -10.26 -20.77
CA ALA A 124 -3.00 -9.49 -21.84
C ALA A 124 -1.99 -8.82 -22.78
N SER A 125 -0.72 -9.23 -22.76
CA SER A 125 0.36 -8.59 -23.55
C SER A 125 0.45 -7.08 -23.28
N GLY A 126 0.26 -6.68 -22.02
CA GLY A 126 0.52 -5.31 -21.56
C GLY A 126 1.99 -4.93 -21.70
N SER A 127 2.28 -3.64 -21.54
CA SER A 127 3.66 -3.14 -21.52
C SER A 127 4.43 -3.70 -20.32
N ASP A 128 5.74 -3.87 -20.48
CA ASP A 128 6.62 -4.17 -19.36
C ASP A 128 6.60 -3.04 -18.33
N PRO A 129 6.66 -3.35 -17.01
CA PRO A 129 6.85 -2.36 -15.97
C PRO A 129 8.09 -1.50 -16.21
N LEU A 130 8.03 -0.25 -15.75
CA LEU A 130 9.22 0.60 -15.73
C LEU A 130 10.28 0.02 -14.78
N ALA A 131 11.54 0.40 -15.01
CA ALA A 131 12.62 0.04 -14.09
C ALA A 131 12.26 0.46 -12.64
N PRO A 132 12.62 -0.34 -11.63
CA PRO A 132 13.44 -1.55 -11.67
C PRO A 132 12.62 -2.81 -12.02
N PHE A 133 12.92 -3.43 -13.15
CA PHE A 133 12.27 -4.63 -13.70
C PHE A 133 13.18 -5.23 -14.79
N PRO A 134 13.25 -6.57 -14.98
CA PRO A 134 12.60 -7.64 -14.20
C PRO A 134 13.39 -8.06 -12.95
N ASP A 135 14.51 -7.39 -12.68
CA ASP A 135 15.38 -7.66 -11.54
C ASP A 135 15.39 -6.46 -10.60
N CYS A 136 15.70 -6.72 -9.33
CA CYS A 136 15.97 -5.67 -8.34
C CYS A 136 17.03 -4.69 -8.86
N ALA A 137 16.73 -3.40 -8.79
CA ALA A 137 17.69 -2.35 -9.11
C ALA A 137 17.40 -1.08 -8.30
N VAL A 138 18.39 -0.18 -8.25
CA VAL A 138 18.20 1.15 -7.67
C VAL A 138 17.38 1.99 -8.66
N ALA A 139 16.30 2.58 -8.18
CA ALA A 139 15.51 3.55 -8.94
C ALA A 139 15.00 4.67 -8.03
N GLU A 140 14.48 5.73 -8.65
CA GLU A 140 13.77 6.79 -7.93
C GLU A 140 12.56 6.19 -7.19
N ALA A 141 12.41 6.56 -5.92
CA ALA A 141 11.28 6.23 -5.07
C ALA A 141 10.57 7.53 -4.72
N THR A 142 9.34 7.65 -5.19
CA THR A 142 8.48 8.81 -4.97
C THR A 142 7.42 8.55 -3.91
N ILE A 143 7.28 7.30 -3.48
CA ILE A 143 6.51 6.85 -2.32
C ILE A 143 7.36 5.90 -1.45
N SER A 144 6.86 5.52 -0.27
CA SER A 144 7.64 4.76 0.71
C SER A 144 8.16 3.42 0.18
N CYS A 145 9.41 3.10 0.50
CA CYS A 145 10.06 1.83 0.17
C CYS A 145 11.18 1.50 1.16
N ASP A 146 10.87 1.61 2.45
CA ASP A 146 11.82 1.43 3.56
C ASP A 146 12.11 -0.04 3.88
N ARG A 147 11.20 -0.97 3.53
CA ARG A 147 11.31 -2.40 3.85
C ARG A 147 11.41 -3.32 2.62
N SER A 148 11.98 -2.84 1.52
CA SER A 148 12.23 -3.67 0.33
C SER A 148 12.95 -4.99 0.68
N THR A 149 12.50 -6.08 0.06
CA THR A 149 13.05 -7.44 0.22
C THR A 149 14.18 -7.76 -0.76
N CYS A 150 14.53 -6.81 -1.63
CA CYS A 150 15.67 -6.97 -2.53
C CYS A 150 17.00 -7.11 -1.76
N PRO A 151 17.91 -7.99 -2.21
CA PRO A 151 19.10 -8.41 -1.45
C PRO A 151 20.27 -7.41 -1.42
#